data_AF-X0Y2E3-F1
#
_entry.id   AF-X0Y2E3-F1
#
_cell.length_a   1.000
_cell.length_b   1.000
_cell.length_c   1.000
_cell.angle_alpha   90.00
_cell.angle_beta   90.00
_cell.angle_gamma   90.00
#
_symmetry.space_group_name_H-M   'P 1'
#
loop_
_entity.id
_entity.type
_entity.pdbx_description
1 polymer ?
#
loop_
_entity_poly.entity_id
_entity_poly.type
_entity_poly.pdbx_seq_one_letter_code
_entity_poly.pdbx_strand_id
1 'polypeptide(L)'
;MQLHYKNNRLEKILIGVNALTAAVVTASFVVLFGFDEPLLPKQEQILYAVQVALLCVFIVEKIIRLFNVVSKAEFWGANWFEVPLLFGLLVAVFGAGRWFALGQAETSVVRHLAVGIYLVTQVITKLCRTCVNLAASGKNPTRTLIASFLFLIISGAGLLMLPRAANEGKESLRLVDALFTATSATCVTGLIVK
;
A
#
# COMPACT_ATOMS: atom_id res chain seq x y z
N MET A 1 0.12 12.41 17.51
CA MET A 1 -0.88 12.01 18.53
C MET A 1 -0.73 10.51 18.79
N GLN A 2 -0.49 10.12 20.03
CA GLN A 2 -0.47 8.71 20.42
C GLN A 2 -1.91 8.30 20.78
N LEU A 3 -2.46 7.31 20.08
CA LEU A 3 -3.78 6.76 20.39
C LEU A 3 -3.66 5.77 21.53
N HIS A 4 -4.45 5.95 22.58
CA HIS A 4 -4.52 5.02 23.71
C HIS A 4 -5.63 3.98 23.50
N TYR A 5 -5.25 2.71 23.49
CA TYR A 5 -6.15 1.57 23.30
C TYR A 5 -6.43 0.86 24.62
N LYS A 6 -7.65 0.34 24.77
CA LYS A 6 -8.08 -0.39 25.97
C LYS A 6 -7.41 -1.77 26.08
N ASN A 7 -7.32 -2.50 24.97
CA ASN A 7 -6.71 -3.83 24.92
C ASN A 7 -5.42 -3.83 24.08
N ASN A 8 -4.28 -3.89 24.76
CA ASN A 8 -2.95 -3.90 24.14
C ASN A 8 -2.59 -5.23 23.46
N ARG A 9 -3.18 -6.36 23.87
CA ARG A 9 -2.96 -7.65 23.18
C ARG A 9 -3.64 -7.64 21.81
N LEU A 10 -4.88 -7.14 21.76
CA LEU A 10 -5.62 -6.97 20.51
C LEU A 10 -4.88 -6.04 19.55
N GLU A 11 -4.33 -4.93 20.04
CA GLU A 11 -3.57 -4.00 19.21
C GLU A 11 -2.32 -4.63 18.60
N LYS A 12 -1.56 -5.44 19.35
CA LYS A 12 -0.39 -6.17 18.81
C LYS A 12 -0.78 -7.13 17.69
N ILE A 13 -1.90 -7.84 17.85
CA ILE A 13 -2.43 -8.74 16.82
C ILE A 13 -2.82 -7.93 15.57
N LEU A 14 -3.55 -6.82 15.75
CA LEU A 14 -3.97 -5.95 14.64
C LEU A 14 -2.78 -5.34 13.88
N ILE A 15 -1.67 -5.02 14.57
CA ILE A 15 -0.44 -4.57 13.91
C ILE A 15 0.14 -5.68 13.02
N GLY A 16 0.21 -6.91 13.52
CA GLY A 16 0.69 -8.06 12.74
C GLY A 16 -0.20 -8.37 11.53
N VAL A 17 -1.52 -8.39 11.73
CA VAL A 17 -2.50 -8.57 10.65
C VAL A 17 -2.34 -7.46 9.61
N ASN A 18 -2.26 -6.19 10.04
CA ASN A 18 -2.07 -5.06 9.13
C ASN A 18 -0.79 -5.15 8.30
N ALA A 19 0.33 -5.56 8.91
CA ALA A 19 1.59 -5.71 8.20
C ALA A 19 1.48 -6.82 7.14
N LEU A 20 0.84 -7.94 7.49
CA LEU A 20 0.57 -9.02 6.54
C LEU A 20 -0.37 -8.56 5.42
N THR A 21 -1.49 -7.92 5.73
CA THR A 21 -2.44 -7.37 4.75
C THR A 21 -1.74 -6.41 3.81
N ALA A 22 -0.92 -5.48 4.32
CA ALA A 22 -0.16 -4.55 3.48
C ALA A 22 0.81 -5.28 2.55
N ALA A 23 1.52 -6.30 3.05
CA ALA A 23 2.41 -7.13 2.22
C ALA A 23 1.64 -7.86 1.10
N VAL A 24 0.48 -8.43 1.41
CA VAL A 24 -0.38 -9.12 0.42
C VAL A 24 -0.95 -8.13 -0.59
N VAL A 25 -1.35 -6.93 -0.17
CA VAL A 25 -1.79 -5.86 -1.08
C VAL A 25 -0.66 -5.49 -2.05
N THR A 26 0.54 -5.21 -1.54
CA THR A 26 1.71 -4.90 -2.38
C THR A 26 2.02 -6.05 -3.34
N ALA A 27 2.03 -7.29 -2.88
CA ALA A 27 2.24 -8.46 -3.73
C ALA A 27 1.16 -8.58 -4.82
N SER A 28 -0.11 -8.35 -4.48
CA SER A 28 -1.22 -8.38 -5.45
C SER A 28 -1.03 -7.34 -6.55
N PHE A 29 -0.55 -6.14 -6.21
CA PHE A 29 -0.26 -5.10 -7.19
C PHE A 29 0.97 -5.40 -8.03
N VAL A 30 2.02 -6.00 -7.44
CA VAL A 30 3.20 -6.45 -8.19
C VAL A 30 2.82 -7.52 -9.21
N VAL A 31 1.93 -8.45 -8.86
CA VAL A 31 1.46 -9.46 -9.83
C VAL A 31 0.60 -8.82 -10.92
N LEU A 32 -0.25 -7.86 -10.57
CA LEU A 32 -1.19 -7.23 -11.50
C LEU A 32 -0.53 -6.21 -12.44
N PHE A 33 0.50 -5.50 -11.98
CA PHE A 33 1.15 -4.40 -12.71
C PHE A 33 2.65 -4.55 -12.90
N GLY A 34 3.31 -5.57 -12.34
CA GLY A 34 4.77 -5.70 -12.42
C GLY A 34 5.28 -6.42 -13.67
N PHE A 35 4.42 -7.20 -14.33
CA PHE A 35 4.79 -8.05 -15.46
C PHE A 35 4.09 -7.60 -16.75
N ASP A 36 4.70 -7.89 -17.90
CA ASP A 36 4.18 -7.50 -19.22
C ASP A 36 2.97 -8.35 -19.60
N GLU A 37 3.06 -9.67 -19.39
CA GLU A 37 1.90 -10.55 -19.42
C GLU A 37 1.43 -10.86 -18.00
N PRO A 38 0.11 -10.87 -17.74
CA PRO A 38 -0.40 -11.34 -16.47
C PRO A 38 0.03 -12.80 -16.33
N LEU A 39 0.83 -13.10 -15.30
CA LEU A 39 1.31 -14.46 -15.00
C LEU A 39 0.17 -15.49 -14.86
N LEU A 40 -1.06 -14.98 -14.70
CA LEU A 40 -2.27 -15.70 -14.40
C LEU A 40 -3.46 -15.12 -15.20
N PRO A 41 -3.50 -15.30 -16.54
CA PRO A 41 -4.50 -14.68 -17.43
C PRO A 41 -5.93 -15.21 -17.20
N LYS A 42 -6.09 -16.32 -16.46
CA LYS A 42 -7.40 -16.84 -16.04
C LYS A 42 -7.76 -16.49 -14.59
N GLN A 43 -6.90 -15.78 -13.85
CA GLN A 43 -7.12 -15.46 -12.43
C GLN A 43 -7.20 -13.95 -12.14
N GLU A 44 -7.31 -13.06 -13.13
CA GLU A 44 -7.53 -11.62 -12.89
C GLU A 44 -8.73 -11.37 -11.95
N GLN A 45 -9.82 -12.12 -12.13
CA GLN A 45 -10.98 -12.09 -11.24
C GLN A 45 -10.64 -12.48 -9.79
N ILE A 46 -9.72 -13.44 -9.60
CA ILE A 46 -9.26 -13.87 -8.27
C ILE A 46 -8.42 -12.76 -7.64
N LEU A 47 -7.53 -12.10 -8.39
CA LEU A 47 -6.76 -10.98 -7.86
C LEU A 47 -7.66 -9.82 -7.41
N TYR A 48 -8.68 -9.49 -8.20
CA TYR A 48 -9.66 -8.48 -7.80
C TYR A 48 -10.50 -8.92 -6.58
N ALA A 49 -10.92 -10.19 -6.52
CA ALA A 49 -11.60 -10.73 -5.36
C ALA A 49 -10.72 -10.66 -4.10
N VAL A 50 -9.42 -10.95 -4.24
CA VAL A 50 -8.42 -10.81 -3.17
C VAL A 50 -8.30 -9.35 -2.73
N GLN A 51 -8.23 -8.38 -3.66
CA GLN A 51 -8.20 -6.96 -3.31
C GLN A 51 -9.45 -6.51 -2.55
N VAL A 52 -10.64 -6.95 -2.97
CA VAL A 52 -11.90 -6.66 -2.26
C VAL A 52 -11.90 -7.30 -0.86
N ALA A 53 -11.41 -8.54 -0.73
CA ALA A 53 -11.27 -9.18 0.57
C ALA A 53 -10.30 -8.43 1.50
N LEU A 54 -9.16 -7.96 0.97
CA LEU A 54 -8.19 -7.15 1.71
C LEU A 54 -8.76 -5.79 2.13
N LEU A 55 -9.58 -5.17 1.27
CA LEU A 55 -10.36 -3.97 1.62
C LEU A 55 -11.28 -4.25 2.82
N CYS A 56 -12.02 -5.37 2.80
CA CYS A 56 -12.86 -5.75 3.92
C CYS A 56 -12.05 -5.94 5.21
N VAL A 57 -10.88 -6.57 5.13
CA VAL A 57 -9.97 -6.71 6.29
C VAL A 57 -9.57 -5.35 6.85
N PHE A 58 -9.23 -4.38 6.01
CA PHE A 58 -8.90 -3.02 6.48
C PHE A 58 -10.08 -2.28 7.09
N ILE A 59 -11.28 -2.41 6.51
CA ILE A 59 -12.49 -1.80 7.08
C ILE A 59 -12.80 -2.43 8.45
N VAL A 60 -12.76 -3.76 8.56
CA VAL A 60 -13.00 -4.48 9.82
C VAL A 60 -11.96 -4.09 10.86
N GLU A 61 -10.69 -4.03 10.49
CA GLU A 61 -9.62 -3.56 11.38
C GLU A 61 -9.88 -2.15 11.92
N LYS A 62 -10.31 -1.21 11.06
CA LYS A 62 -10.67 0.15 11.49
C LYS A 62 -11.86 0.18 12.44
N ILE A 63 -12.87 -0.64 12.18
CA ILE A 63 -14.03 -0.79 13.06
C ILE A 63 -13.57 -1.32 14.43
N ILE A 64 -12.75 -2.36 14.47
CA ILE A 64 -12.22 -2.92 15.73
C ILE A 64 -11.42 -1.86 16.50
N ARG A 65 -10.57 -1.07 15.82
CA ARG A 65 -9.81 0.02 16.46
C ARG A 65 -10.70 1.14 16.98
N LEU A 66 -11.77 1.48 16.26
CA LEU A 66 -12.74 2.49 16.68
C LEU A 66 -13.46 2.07 17.98
N PHE A 67 -13.72 0.78 18.18
CA PHE A 67 -14.29 0.27 19.44
C PHE A 67 -13.26 0.10 20.56
N ASN A 68 -12.01 -0.19 20.22
CA ASN A 68 -10.93 -0.42 21.19
C ASN A 68 -10.28 0.88 21.71
N VAL A 69 -10.45 2.02 21.04
CA VAL A 69 -9.87 3.31 21.46
C VAL A 69 -10.59 3.88 22.69
N VAL A 70 -9.84 4.54 23.58
CA VAL A 70 -10.42 5.20 24.76
C VAL A 70 -11.18 6.48 24.38
N SER A 71 -10.56 7.34 23.56
CA SER A 71 -11.14 8.60 23.08
C SER A 71 -11.49 8.51 21.59
N LYS A 72 -12.78 8.57 21.26
CA LYS A 72 -13.24 8.55 19.87
C LYS A 72 -12.82 9.82 19.12
N ALA A 73 -12.84 10.98 19.79
CA ALA A 73 -12.49 12.26 19.16
C ALA A 73 -11.04 12.27 18.64
N GLU A 74 -10.10 11.73 19.42
CA GLU A 74 -8.70 11.61 19.00
C GLU A 74 -8.52 10.64 17.83
N PHE A 75 -9.30 9.56 17.79
CA PHE A 75 -9.27 8.62 16.68
C PHE A 75 -9.71 9.28 15.37
N TRP A 76 -10.81 10.02 15.39
CA TRP A 76 -11.31 10.74 14.20
C TRP A 76 -10.36 11.86 13.77
N GLY A 77 -9.76 12.59 14.71
CA GLY A 77 -8.74 13.60 14.39
C GLY A 77 -7.49 12.99 13.76
N ALA A 78 -6.99 11.88 14.31
CA ALA A 78 -5.81 11.20 13.78
C ALA A 78 -6.05 10.56 12.40
N ASN A 79 -7.30 10.24 12.07
CA ASN A 79 -7.71 9.47 10.89
C ASN A 79 -8.60 10.27 9.94
N TRP A 80 -8.64 11.60 10.07
CA TRP A 80 -9.55 12.49 9.37
C TRP A 80 -9.52 12.32 7.84
N PHE A 81 -8.33 12.15 7.27
CA PHE A 81 -8.13 11.96 5.83
C PHE A 81 -8.77 10.67 5.27
N GLU A 82 -9.02 9.66 6.10
CA GLU A 82 -9.64 8.41 5.63
C GLU A 82 -11.15 8.54 5.45
N VAL A 83 -11.80 9.51 6.11
CA VAL A 83 -13.25 9.76 5.99
C VAL A 83 -13.65 10.18 4.57
N PRO A 84 -13.05 11.24 3.98
CA PRO A 84 -13.35 11.60 2.59
C PRO A 84 -12.92 10.51 1.61
N LEU A 85 -11.85 9.78 1.91
CA LEU A 85 -11.38 8.66 1.08
C LEU A 85 -12.41 7.50 1.05
N LEU A 86 -12.94 7.10 2.21
CA LEU A 86 -14.00 6.10 2.33
C LEU A 86 -15.29 6.59 1.67
N PHE A 87 -15.65 7.85 1.85
CA PHE A 87 -16.82 8.44 1.20
C PHE A 87 -16.68 8.39 -0.33
N GLY A 88 -15.53 8.82 -0.87
CA GLY A 88 -15.25 8.73 -2.31
C GLY A 88 -15.29 7.30 -2.83
N LEU A 89 -14.76 6.33 -2.07
CA LEU A 89 -14.86 4.92 -2.41
C LEU A 89 -16.32 4.43 -2.48
N LEU A 90 -17.15 4.79 -1.50
CA LEU A 90 -18.57 4.43 -1.49
C LEU A 90 -19.30 5.05 -2.69
N VAL A 91 -19.05 6.33 -2.98
CA VAL A 91 -19.63 7.00 -4.15
C VAL A 91 -19.19 6.31 -5.44
N ALA A 92 -17.91 5.94 -5.59
CA ALA A 92 -17.44 5.23 -6.76
C ALA A 92 -18.07 3.84 -6.89
N VAL A 93 -18.16 3.07 -5.80
CA VAL A 93 -18.68 1.70 -5.83
C VAL A 93 -20.19 1.67 -6.11
N PHE A 94 -20.97 2.51 -5.43
CA PHE A 94 -22.44 2.52 -5.55
C PHE A 94 -22.94 3.44 -6.67
N GLY A 95 -22.21 4.53 -6.95
CA GLY A 95 -22.58 5.55 -7.93
C GLY A 95 -22.16 5.24 -9.37
N ALA A 96 -21.12 4.44 -9.61
CA ALA A 96 -20.62 4.15 -10.96
C ALA A 96 -21.71 3.70 -11.94
N GLY A 97 -22.61 2.81 -11.51
CA GLY A 97 -23.69 2.31 -12.36
C GLY A 97 -24.97 3.15 -12.39
N ARG A 98 -25.17 4.06 -11.42
CA ARG A 98 -26.43 4.83 -11.29
C ARG A 98 -26.29 6.29 -11.74
N TRP A 99 -25.15 6.91 -11.48
CA TRP A 99 -24.95 8.35 -11.63
C TRP A 99 -24.21 8.72 -12.91
N PHE A 100 -23.34 7.84 -13.38
CA PHE A 100 -22.48 8.13 -14.55
C PHE A 100 -22.98 7.50 -15.85
N ALA A 101 -24.12 6.81 -15.84
CA ALA A 101 -24.70 6.12 -17.01
C ALA A 101 -23.68 5.30 -17.81
N LEU A 102 -22.69 4.71 -17.13
CA LEU A 102 -21.60 3.95 -17.73
C LEU A 102 -22.11 2.58 -18.17
N GLY A 103 -21.58 2.06 -19.29
CA GLY A 103 -21.81 0.68 -19.70
C GLY A 103 -21.35 -0.32 -18.63
N GLN A 104 -21.87 -1.55 -18.65
CA GLN A 104 -21.55 -2.57 -17.64
C GLN A 104 -20.03 -2.87 -17.56
N ALA A 105 -19.33 -2.82 -18.70
CA ALA A 105 -17.88 -3.02 -18.77
C ALA A 105 -17.07 -1.85 -18.18
N GLU A 106 -17.54 -0.60 -18.31
CA GLU A 106 -16.85 0.56 -17.74
C GLU A 106 -17.07 0.68 -16.23
N THR A 107 -18.23 0.23 -15.75
CA THR A 107 -18.57 0.23 -14.32
C THR A 107 -17.63 -0.66 -13.50
N SER A 108 -17.22 -1.82 -14.03
CA SER A 108 -16.28 -2.71 -13.33
C SER A 108 -14.88 -2.11 -13.24
N VAL A 109 -14.40 -1.47 -14.31
CA VAL A 109 -13.09 -0.79 -14.35
C VAL A 109 -13.02 0.33 -13.31
N VAL A 110 -14.04 1.20 -13.26
CA VAL A 110 -14.10 2.30 -12.29
C VAL A 110 -14.08 1.77 -10.84
N ARG A 111 -14.81 0.68 -10.57
CA ARG A 111 -14.82 0.05 -9.24
C ARG A 111 -13.46 -0.52 -8.86
N HIS A 112 -12.82 -1.27 -9.76
CA HIS A 112 -11.50 -1.84 -9.50
C HIS A 112 -10.44 -0.76 -9.30
N LEU A 113 -10.49 0.31 -10.10
CA LEU A 113 -9.60 1.45 -9.94
C LEU A 113 -9.81 2.14 -8.59
N ALA A 114 -11.06 2.37 -8.17
CA ALA A 114 -11.37 3.01 -6.88
C ALA A 114 -10.87 2.17 -5.69
N VAL A 115 -11.10 0.86 -5.70
CA VAL A 115 -10.57 -0.06 -4.67
C VAL A 115 -9.04 -0.04 -4.69
N GLY A 116 -8.43 -0.07 -5.87
CA GLY A 116 -6.99 -0.03 -6.03
C GLY A 116 -6.36 1.22 -5.41
N ILE A 117 -6.89 2.40 -5.77
CA ILE A 117 -6.45 3.70 -5.24
C ILE A 117 -6.58 3.75 -3.71
N TYR A 118 -7.71 3.26 -3.18
CA TYR A 118 -7.95 3.21 -1.74
C TYR A 118 -6.88 2.37 -1.02
N LEU A 119 -6.65 1.14 -1.50
CA LEU A 119 -5.69 0.21 -0.91
C LEU A 119 -4.26 0.76 -0.97
N VAL A 120 -3.84 1.32 -2.10
CA VAL A 120 -2.53 1.95 -2.26
C VAL A 120 -2.36 3.09 -1.27
N THR A 121 -3.35 3.98 -1.19
CA THR A 121 -3.31 5.12 -0.27
C THR A 121 -3.24 4.68 1.19
N GLN A 122 -3.97 3.62 1.56
CA GLN A 122 -3.90 3.05 2.91
C GLN A 122 -2.53 2.44 3.22
N VAL A 123 -1.97 1.64 2.30
CA VAL A 123 -0.65 1.04 2.48
C VAL A 123 0.42 2.12 2.60
N ILE A 124 0.41 3.12 1.72
CA ILE A 124 1.34 4.26 1.77
C ILE A 124 1.20 4.99 3.10
N THR A 125 -0.02 5.36 3.50
CA THR A 125 -0.21 6.14 4.73
C THR A 125 0.22 5.35 5.97
N LYS A 126 -0.07 4.05 6.04
CA LYS A 126 0.39 3.19 7.14
C LYS A 126 1.90 3.02 7.13
N LEU A 127 2.53 2.85 5.96
CA LEU A 127 3.98 2.75 5.83
C LEU A 127 4.64 4.05 6.28
N CYS A 128 4.20 5.20 5.79
CA CYS A 128 4.71 6.52 6.19
C CYS A 128 4.59 6.75 7.69
N ARG A 129 3.42 6.48 8.30
CA ARG A 129 3.23 6.64 9.75
C ARG A 129 4.12 5.68 10.54
N THR A 130 4.28 4.45 10.08
CA THR A 130 5.15 3.46 10.72
C THR A 130 6.60 3.92 10.66
N CYS A 131 7.08 4.34 9.49
CA CYS A 131 8.43 4.90 9.33
C CYS A 131 8.68 6.12 10.23
N VAL A 132 7.74 7.07 10.27
CA VAL A 132 7.84 8.26 11.14
C VAL A 132 7.83 7.88 12.61
N ASN A 133 6.96 6.96 13.03
CA ASN A 133 6.91 6.51 14.43
C ASN A 133 8.17 5.74 14.84
N LEU A 134 8.74 4.92 13.95
CA LEU A 134 10.02 4.24 14.19
C LEU A 134 11.15 5.26 14.32
N ALA A 135 11.21 6.25 13.42
CA ALA A 135 12.20 7.33 13.48
C ALA A 135 12.05 8.18 14.75
N ALA A 136 10.82 8.51 15.15
CA ALA A 136 10.51 9.30 16.34
C ALA A 136 10.67 8.52 17.66
N SER A 137 10.81 7.19 17.63
CA SER A 137 10.95 6.37 18.83
C SER A 137 12.24 6.63 19.62
N GLY A 138 13.23 7.34 19.06
CA GLY A 138 14.49 7.67 19.72
C GLY A 138 15.41 6.46 20.00
N LYS A 139 15.01 5.24 19.62
CA LYS A 139 15.84 4.04 19.73
C LYS A 139 16.94 4.08 18.69
N ASN A 140 18.17 4.33 19.14
CA ASN A 140 19.41 4.36 18.36
C ASN A 140 19.20 4.96 16.94
N PRO A 141 19.14 6.31 16.85
CA PRO A 141 18.75 7.01 15.62
C PRO A 141 19.61 6.60 14.41
N THR A 142 20.91 6.37 14.62
CA THR A 142 21.84 5.90 13.60
C THR A 142 21.42 4.56 13.01
N ARG A 143 21.07 3.57 13.84
CA ARG A 143 20.63 2.26 13.36
C ARG A 143 19.31 2.34 12.61
N THR A 144 18.38 3.17 13.08
CA THR A 144 17.07 3.35 12.43
C THR A 144 17.23 3.99 11.05
N LEU A 145 18.13 4.96 10.91
CA LEU A 145 18.44 5.60 9.64
C LEU A 145 19.11 4.64 8.65
N ILE A 146 20.10 3.87 9.10
CA ILE A 146 20.76 2.86 8.25
C ILE A 146 19.73 1.83 7.77
N ALA A 147 18.88 1.34 8.68
CA ALA A 147 17.86 0.35 8.36
C ALA A 147 16.83 0.88 7.35
N SER A 148 16.40 2.14 7.46
CA SER A 148 15.44 2.72 6.50
C SER A 148 16.04 2.87 5.10
N PHE A 149 17.30 3.33 4.99
CA PHE A 149 18.01 3.43 3.72
C PHE A 149 18.18 2.06 3.06
N LEU A 150 18.66 1.05 3.81
CA LEU A 150 18.80 -0.31 3.28
C LEU A 150 17.46 -0.88 2.81
N PHE A 151 16.38 -0.66 3.58
CA PHE A 151 15.05 -1.09 3.19
C PHE A 151 14.58 -0.44 1.89
N LEU A 152 14.75 0.88 1.74
CA LEU A 152 14.39 1.61 0.51
C LEU A 152 15.21 1.16 -0.69
N ILE A 153 16.51 0.92 -0.51
CA ILE A 153 17.40 0.47 -1.58
C ILE A 153 17.03 -0.94 -2.04
N ILE A 154 16.83 -1.88 -1.12
CA ILE A 154 16.50 -3.27 -1.46
C ILE A 154 15.10 -3.36 -2.09
N SER A 155 14.11 -2.68 -1.52
CA SER A 155 12.76 -2.65 -2.08
C SER A 155 12.72 -1.96 -3.45
N GLY A 156 13.41 -0.84 -3.60
CA GLY A 156 13.55 -0.13 -4.87
C GLY A 156 14.25 -0.97 -5.95
N ALA A 157 15.36 -1.64 -5.60
CA ALA A 157 16.05 -2.54 -6.52
C ALA A 157 15.15 -3.70 -6.96
N GLY A 158 14.42 -4.32 -6.02
CA GLY A 158 13.46 -5.38 -6.35
C GLY A 158 12.33 -4.91 -7.27
N LEU A 159 11.80 -3.70 -7.06
CA LEU A 159 10.78 -3.12 -7.94
C LEU A 159 11.33 -2.75 -9.33
N LEU A 160 12.58 -2.27 -9.41
CA LEU A 160 13.24 -1.94 -10.69
C LEU A 160 13.60 -3.17 -11.53
N MET A 161 13.73 -4.34 -10.90
CA MET A 161 13.96 -5.61 -11.60
C MET A 161 12.68 -6.20 -12.22
N LEU A 162 11.51 -5.62 -11.96
CA LEU A 162 10.26 -6.09 -12.57
C LEU A 162 10.25 -5.74 -14.08
N PRO A 163 9.72 -6.64 -14.95
CA PRO A 163 9.72 -6.43 -16.40
C PRO A 163 9.12 -5.10 -16.83
N ARG A 164 7.99 -4.71 -16.22
CA ARG A 164 7.28 -3.48 -16.56
C ARG A 164 7.98 -2.20 -16.11
N ALA A 165 9.03 -2.31 -15.29
CA ALA A 165 9.89 -1.17 -14.94
C ALA A 165 10.94 -0.87 -16.02
N ALA A 166 11.17 -1.80 -16.96
CA ALA A 166 12.01 -1.58 -18.13
C ALA A 166 11.22 -0.88 -19.24
N ASN A 167 11.94 -0.18 -20.14
CA ASN A 167 11.31 0.37 -21.33
C ASN A 167 10.88 -0.75 -22.27
N GLU A 168 9.81 -0.53 -23.03
CA GLU A 168 9.32 -1.49 -24.04
C GLU A 168 10.46 -1.96 -24.95
N GLY A 169 10.62 -3.28 -25.05
CA GLY A 169 11.65 -3.93 -25.86
C GLY A 169 13.06 -3.98 -25.23
N LYS A 170 13.24 -3.56 -23.97
CA LYS A 170 14.50 -3.73 -23.23
C LYS A 170 14.39 -4.83 -22.17
N GLU A 171 15.48 -5.55 -21.95
CA GLU A 171 15.57 -6.49 -20.82
C GLU A 171 15.47 -5.76 -19.48
N SER A 172 14.95 -6.47 -18.48
CA SER A 172 14.92 -5.99 -17.09
C SER A 172 16.33 -5.73 -16.56
N LEU A 173 16.44 -4.75 -15.65
CA LEU A 173 17.71 -4.43 -15.01
C LEU A 173 18.28 -5.64 -14.29
N ARG A 174 19.58 -5.90 -14.47
CA ARG A 174 20.29 -6.91 -13.67
C ARG A 174 20.37 -6.43 -12.22
N LEU A 175 20.50 -7.37 -11.28
CA LEU A 175 20.50 -7.08 -9.84
C LEU A 175 21.49 -5.96 -9.45
N VAL A 176 22.71 -5.99 -10.00
CA VAL A 176 23.75 -5.00 -9.68
C VAL A 176 23.36 -3.60 -10.17
N ASP A 177 22.83 -3.51 -11.39
CA ASP A 177 22.42 -2.23 -12.01
C ASP A 177 21.19 -1.66 -11.31
N ALA A 178 20.24 -2.53 -10.94
CA ALA A 178 19.07 -2.17 -10.15
C ALA A 178 19.48 -1.66 -8.75
N LEU A 179 20.43 -2.34 -8.09
CA LEU A 179 20.93 -1.94 -6.77
C LEU A 179 21.67 -0.60 -6.83
N PHE A 180 22.53 -0.41 -7.84
CA PHE A 180 23.22 0.86 -8.07
C PHE A 180 22.21 1.99 -8.32
N THR A 181 21.24 1.75 -9.21
CA THR A 181 20.22 2.75 -9.55
C THR A 181 19.34 3.10 -8.34
N ALA A 182 18.89 2.11 -7.57
CA ALA A 182 18.12 2.34 -6.35
C ALA A 182 18.92 3.09 -5.28
N THR A 183 20.21 2.79 -5.13
CA THR A 183 21.11 3.51 -4.22
C THR A 183 21.30 4.95 -4.66
N SER A 184 21.55 5.17 -5.95
CA SER A 184 21.72 6.51 -6.52
C SER A 184 20.47 7.38 -6.37
N ALA A 185 19.28 6.79 -6.56
CA ALA A 185 18.00 7.47 -6.35
C ALA A 185 17.75 7.78 -4.88
N THR A 186 18.01 6.83 -3.97
CA THR A 186 17.81 7.03 -2.51
C THR A 186 18.77 8.08 -1.94
N CYS A 187 20.01 8.10 -2.42
CA CYS A 187 21.03 9.08 -2.02
C CYS A 187 21.01 10.37 -2.85
N VAL A 188 20.11 10.48 -3.84
CA VAL A 188 19.94 11.65 -4.71
C VAL A 188 21.24 12.05 -5.43
N THR A 189 22.05 11.08 -5.85
CA THR A 189 23.34 11.33 -6.52
C THR A 189 23.22 11.53 -8.03
N GLY A 190 22.15 11.02 -8.64
CA GLY A 190 21.87 11.19 -10.09
C GLY A 190 22.73 10.34 -11.04
N LEU A 191 23.52 9.40 -10.52
CA LEU A 191 24.33 8.46 -11.31
C LEU A 191 23.48 7.28 -11.82
N ILE A 192 23.75 6.81 -13.04
CA ILE A 192 23.14 5.61 -13.64
C ILE A 192 24.21 4.70 -14.25
N VAL A 193 23.93 3.39 -14.31
CA VAL A 193 24.75 2.43 -15.07
C VAL A 193 24.28 2.43 -16.53
N LYS A 194 25.21 2.36 -17.49
CA LYS A 194 24.93 2.31 -18.94
C LYS A 194 25.13 0.90 -19.48
#